data_AF-A0A4Q6CCK5-F1
#
_entry.id   AF-A0A4Q6CCK5-F1
#
_cell.length_a   1.000
_cell.length_b   1.000
_cell.length_c   1.000
_cell.angle_alpha   90.00
_cell.angle_beta   90.00
_cell.angle_gamma   90.00
#
_symmetry.space_group_name_H-M   'P 1'
#
loop_
_entity.id
_entity.type
_entity.pdbx_description
1 polymer ?
#
loop_
_entity_poly.entity_id
_entity_poly.type
_entity_poly.pdbx_seq_one_letter_code
_entity_poly.pdbx_strand_id
1 'polypeptide(L)'
;MSRVECAHLPKDYLAWGVRTRDNAESQIRSVVFRREDGVRKTVGCIFPISSFDPDSDYCARRLEDPHQKAFSSQATTLIVENGIANGFVRASFLEIAEESKLSDLFELNTSVVIIGKPLMKDVGADEEQIRLALQGYGYFVLPSQDSLGFDQYVSVGAGHRNIEAVSCKAAQFTAELTNIVAIAANQSSPTAAFLAYYQVFELFSQERFRSEITRLTQDEALRSDAWALREKLTEAAGERRRLEALLGCCGKAEANTVNAIRAAGRKILRSVGTTDDVLEKMSAAEIFYKVRNLIVHDQKRLSTTVHSDIVEFVYSTHDLVFALMRSFDPEYGYQALTVANGSSGSTYDVSARSVAGDIRISLPRAREALSSSISQIVRNVIRRLLRALQG
;
A
#
# COMPACT_ATOMS: atom_id res chain seq x y z
N MET A 1 -1.72 17.58 -9.82
CA MET A 1 -0.84 16.71 -10.63
C MET A 1 -1.07 17.08 -12.09
N SER A 2 -0.03 17.51 -12.80
CA SER A 2 -0.09 17.72 -14.25
C SER A 2 -0.10 16.36 -14.93
N ARG A 3 -1.20 16.05 -15.62
CA ARG A 3 -1.29 14.90 -16.52
C ARG A 3 -0.37 15.20 -17.70
N VAL A 4 0.72 14.47 -17.85
CA VAL A 4 1.51 14.53 -19.09
C VAL A 4 0.76 13.70 -20.12
N GLU A 5 -0.25 14.31 -20.74
CA GLU A 5 -0.83 13.76 -21.96
C GLU A 5 0.25 13.90 -23.04
N CYS A 6 0.91 12.80 -23.39
CA CYS A 6 1.77 12.77 -24.57
C CYS A 6 0.90 13.08 -25.79
N ALA A 7 1.08 14.26 -26.38
CA ALA A 7 0.29 14.73 -27.53
C ALA A 7 0.42 13.82 -28.77
N HIS A 8 1.37 12.88 -28.77
CA HIS A 8 1.74 12.05 -29.93
C HIS A 8 1.62 10.54 -29.70
N LEU A 9 1.23 10.07 -28.50
CA LEU A 9 0.91 8.65 -28.34
C LEU A 9 -0.45 8.35 -28.99
N PRO A 10 -0.59 7.23 -29.74
CA PRO A 10 -1.89 6.77 -30.21
C PRO A 10 -2.84 6.70 -29.01
N LYS A 11 -4.11 7.10 -29.22
CA LYS A 11 -5.12 7.20 -28.17
C LYS A 11 -5.33 5.90 -27.39
N ASP A 12 -4.85 4.77 -27.91
CA ASP A 12 -5.00 3.42 -27.39
C ASP A 12 -3.95 2.99 -26.35
N TYR A 13 -2.93 3.80 -26.05
CA TYR A 13 -1.89 3.44 -25.08
C TYR A 13 -1.83 4.40 -23.89
N LEU A 14 -1.44 3.85 -22.73
CA LEU A 14 -0.91 4.58 -21.58
C LEU A 14 0.59 4.31 -21.52
N ALA A 15 1.36 5.34 -21.19
CA ALA A 15 2.80 5.25 -21.09
C ALA A 15 3.32 6.05 -19.90
N TRP A 16 4.24 5.47 -19.14
CA TRP A 16 4.87 6.12 -17.99
C TRP A 16 6.38 5.87 -18.01
N GLY A 17 7.17 6.91 -17.81
CA GLY A 17 8.52 6.74 -17.28
C GLY A 17 8.39 6.34 -15.81
N VAL A 18 9.13 5.33 -15.38
CA VAL A 18 9.15 4.88 -13.99
C VAL A 18 10.58 4.73 -13.50
N ARG A 19 10.83 5.12 -12.26
CA ARG A 19 12.00 4.66 -11.53
C ARG A 19 11.63 3.31 -10.93
N THR A 20 12.48 2.32 -11.16
CA THR A 20 12.30 0.96 -10.66
C THR A 20 13.31 0.65 -9.57
N ARG A 21 12.98 -0.32 -8.73
CA ARG A 21 13.94 -1.00 -7.84
C ARG A 21 14.12 -2.48 -8.22
N ASP A 22 13.75 -2.82 -9.46
CA ASP A 22 14.00 -4.11 -10.08
C ASP A 22 15.43 -4.14 -10.63
N ASN A 23 16.28 -4.99 -10.05
CA ASN A 23 17.70 -5.09 -10.39
C ASN A 23 17.96 -5.84 -11.72
N ALA A 24 16.92 -6.33 -12.40
CA ALA A 24 17.09 -7.02 -13.67
C ALA A 24 17.29 -6.03 -14.83
N GLU A 25 18.51 -5.50 -14.92
CA GLU A 25 18.94 -4.66 -16.04
C GLU A 25 18.77 -5.42 -17.37
N SER A 26 18.26 -4.76 -18.41
CA SER A 26 17.96 -5.28 -19.76
C SER A 26 16.76 -6.21 -19.98
N GLN A 27 16.14 -6.79 -18.93
CA GLN A 27 15.02 -7.73 -19.13
C GLN A 27 13.66 -7.04 -19.25
N ILE A 28 12.99 -7.22 -20.38
CA ILE A 28 11.59 -6.78 -20.55
C ILE A 28 10.66 -7.65 -19.74
N ARG A 29 9.68 -7.02 -19.10
CA ARG A 29 8.67 -7.68 -18.28
C ARG A 29 7.30 -7.50 -18.88
N SER A 30 6.53 -8.57 -19.09
CA SER A 30 5.10 -8.41 -19.39
C SER A 30 4.35 -8.04 -18.11
N VAL A 31 3.43 -7.10 -18.21
CA VAL A 31 2.46 -6.77 -17.17
C VAL A 31 1.23 -7.64 -17.40
N VAL A 32 1.00 -8.57 -16.48
CA VAL A 32 -0.13 -9.51 -16.52
C VAL A 32 -1.08 -9.15 -15.41
N PHE A 33 -2.32 -8.82 -15.76
CA PHE A 33 -3.38 -8.52 -14.81
C PHE A 33 -4.15 -9.79 -14.47
N ARG A 34 -4.30 -10.07 -13.17
CA ARG A 34 -5.12 -11.16 -12.63
C ARG A 34 -6.39 -10.59 -12.02
N ARG A 35 -7.53 -11.00 -12.58
CA ARG A 35 -8.88 -10.67 -12.07
C ARG A 35 -9.22 -11.52 -10.84
N GLU A 36 -10.21 -11.08 -10.07
CA GLU A 36 -10.72 -11.82 -8.91
C GLU A 36 -11.21 -13.23 -9.26
N ASP A 37 -11.72 -13.43 -10.49
CA ASP A 37 -12.14 -14.74 -11.02
C ASP A 37 -10.97 -15.65 -11.45
N GLY A 38 -9.72 -15.19 -11.28
CA GLY A 38 -8.51 -15.94 -11.60
C GLY A 38 -8.05 -15.82 -13.05
N VAL A 39 -8.78 -15.13 -13.93
CA VAL A 39 -8.37 -14.91 -15.32
C VAL A 39 -7.13 -14.02 -15.37
N ARG A 40 -6.12 -14.46 -16.12
CA ARG A 40 -4.86 -13.73 -16.34
C ARG A 40 -4.76 -13.25 -17.78
N LYS A 41 -4.49 -11.96 -17.99
CA LYS A 41 -4.26 -11.39 -19.32
C LYS A 41 -3.08 -10.42 -19.31
N THR A 42 -2.25 -10.47 -20.34
CA THR A 42 -1.21 -9.45 -20.56
C THR A 42 -1.88 -8.15 -20.98
N VAL A 43 -1.61 -7.08 -20.22
CA VAL A 43 -2.15 -5.74 -20.48
C VAL A 43 -1.09 -4.75 -20.96
N GLY A 44 0.20 -5.11 -20.83
CA GLY A 44 1.29 -4.23 -21.22
C GLY A 44 2.68 -4.84 -21.01
N CYS A 45 3.69 -3.99 -21.12
CA CYS A 45 5.10 -4.34 -20.94
C CYS A 45 5.87 -3.23 -20.22
N ILE A 46 6.93 -3.62 -19.51
CA ILE A 46 7.91 -2.74 -18.87
C ILE A 46 9.24 -2.95 -19.55
N PHE A 47 9.84 -1.86 -20.03
CA PHE A 47 11.09 -1.83 -20.75
C PHE A 47 12.13 -1.07 -19.92
N PRO A 48 13.12 -1.74 -19.32
CA PRO A 48 14.29 -1.06 -18.78
C PRO A 48 14.93 -0.20 -19.87
N ILE A 49 15.42 1.01 -19.55
CA ILE A 49 16.06 1.85 -20.59
C ILE A 49 17.24 1.10 -21.23
N SER A 50 18.02 0.34 -20.44
CA SER A 50 19.12 -0.49 -20.94
C SER A 50 18.68 -1.60 -21.91
N SER A 51 17.40 -1.95 -21.97
CA SER A 51 16.89 -2.89 -22.98
C SER A 51 16.91 -2.30 -24.39
N PHE A 52 17.03 -0.98 -24.56
CA PHE A 52 17.13 -0.33 -25.87
C PHE A 52 18.58 -0.17 -26.35
N ASP A 53 19.56 -0.54 -25.53
CA ASP A 53 20.97 -0.45 -25.93
C ASP A 53 21.29 -1.51 -27.00
N PRO A 54 22.21 -1.21 -27.95
CA PRO A 54 22.51 -2.10 -29.06
C PRO A 54 22.98 -3.50 -28.63
N ASP A 55 23.70 -3.57 -27.51
CA ASP A 55 24.30 -4.81 -26.99
C ASP A 55 23.32 -5.63 -26.12
N SER A 56 22.09 -5.15 -25.92
CA SER A 56 21.13 -5.85 -25.07
C SER A 56 20.63 -7.14 -25.72
N ASP A 57 20.32 -8.14 -24.89
CA ASP A 57 19.68 -9.39 -25.34
C ASP A 57 18.40 -9.12 -26.16
N TYR A 58 17.69 -8.05 -25.83
CA TYR A 58 16.50 -7.60 -26.52
C TYR A 58 16.77 -7.14 -27.96
N CYS A 59 17.76 -6.26 -28.14
CA CYS A 59 18.16 -5.80 -29.47
C CYS A 59 18.78 -6.93 -30.31
N ALA A 60 19.49 -7.87 -29.67
CA ALA A 60 20.09 -9.03 -30.32
C ALA A 60 19.05 -10.07 -30.78
N ARG A 61 18.00 -10.30 -29.98
CA ARG A 61 16.92 -11.26 -30.26
C ARG A 61 15.70 -10.51 -30.79
N ARG A 62 15.72 -10.18 -32.10
CA ARG A 62 14.59 -9.54 -32.80
C ARG A 62 13.25 -10.08 -32.30
N LEU A 63 12.38 -9.15 -31.88
CA LEU A 63 11.03 -9.40 -31.37
C LEU A 63 10.22 -10.39 -32.21
N GLU A 64 10.04 -11.61 -31.70
CA GLU A 64 9.11 -12.60 -32.27
C GLU A 64 7.65 -12.34 -31.83
N ASP A 65 7.45 -11.67 -30.69
CA ASP A 65 6.13 -11.36 -30.12
C ASP A 65 5.55 -10.05 -30.71
N PRO A 66 4.42 -10.10 -31.44
CA PRO A 66 3.77 -8.92 -32.02
C PRO A 66 3.37 -7.86 -30.99
N HIS A 67 2.99 -8.26 -29.77
CA HIS A 67 2.60 -7.32 -28.72
C HIS A 67 3.81 -6.56 -28.19
N GLN A 68 4.93 -7.24 -27.98
CA GLN A 68 6.16 -6.59 -27.54
C GLN A 68 6.68 -5.61 -28.61
N LYS A 69 6.58 -5.96 -29.89
CA LYS A 69 6.93 -5.07 -31.00
C LYS A 69 6.05 -3.81 -31.06
N ALA A 70 4.75 -3.95 -30.83
CA ALA A 70 3.85 -2.80 -30.78
C ALA A 70 4.16 -1.90 -29.58
N PHE A 71 4.31 -2.48 -28.39
CA PHE A 71 4.59 -1.72 -27.16
C PHE A 71 5.99 -1.08 -27.17
N SER A 72 6.99 -1.74 -27.74
CA SER A 72 8.34 -1.18 -27.81
C SER A 72 8.41 0.07 -28.67
N SER A 73 7.67 0.11 -29.79
CA SER A 73 7.58 1.31 -30.61
C SER A 73 7.03 2.49 -29.82
N GLN A 74 6.02 2.25 -28.97
CA GLN A 74 5.45 3.29 -28.11
C GLN A 74 6.41 3.72 -26.99
N ALA A 75 7.16 2.77 -26.42
CA ALA A 75 8.21 3.08 -25.46
C ALA A 75 9.31 3.95 -26.08
N THR A 76 9.77 3.64 -27.30
CA THR A 76 10.74 4.46 -28.03
C THR A 76 10.22 5.87 -28.29
N THR A 77 8.97 6.01 -28.74
CA THR A 77 8.32 7.32 -28.91
C THR A 77 8.32 8.12 -27.61
N LEU A 78 7.95 7.50 -26.48
CA LEU A 78 7.99 8.17 -25.18
C LEU A 78 9.41 8.62 -24.81
N ILE A 79 10.41 7.75 -24.98
CA ILE A 79 11.80 8.05 -24.61
C ILE A 79 12.33 9.24 -25.42
N VAL A 80 12.17 9.21 -26.75
CA VAL A 80 12.73 10.19 -27.66
C VAL A 80 12.00 11.53 -27.57
N GLU A 81 10.66 11.52 -27.57
CA GLU A 81 9.89 12.77 -27.65
C GLU A 81 9.65 13.40 -26.28
N ASN A 82 9.55 12.59 -25.22
CA ASN A 82 9.08 13.01 -23.91
C ASN A 82 10.14 12.87 -22.80
N GLY A 83 11.26 12.19 -23.05
CA GLY A 83 12.32 11.99 -22.05
C GLY A 83 12.95 13.30 -21.55
N ILE A 84 13.25 14.22 -22.48
CA ILE A 84 13.87 15.51 -22.16
C ILE A 84 12.85 16.46 -21.53
N ALA A 85 11.62 16.53 -22.08
CA ALA A 85 10.58 17.46 -21.62
C ALA A 85 10.05 17.14 -20.21
N ASN A 86 10.14 15.88 -19.77
CA ASN A 86 9.58 15.43 -18.48
C ASN A 86 10.62 15.18 -17.39
N GLY A 87 11.88 15.60 -17.61
CA GLY A 87 12.93 15.47 -16.60
C GLY A 87 13.35 14.01 -16.33
N PHE A 88 13.18 13.12 -17.32
CA PHE A 88 13.65 11.73 -17.21
C PHE A 88 15.14 11.59 -17.53
N VAL A 89 15.66 12.55 -18.31
CA VAL A 89 17.06 12.61 -18.72
C VAL A 89 17.90 13.29 -17.63
N ARG A 90 19.09 12.76 -17.37
CA ARG A 90 20.05 13.34 -16.41
C ARG A 90 20.40 14.77 -16.80
N ALA A 91 20.35 15.68 -15.82
CA ALA A 91 20.58 17.11 -16.04
C ALA A 91 21.97 17.46 -16.59
N SER A 92 22.98 16.59 -16.36
CA SER A 92 24.36 16.77 -16.85
C SER A 92 24.54 16.23 -18.27
N PHE A 93 23.74 16.70 -19.23
CA PHE A 93 23.88 16.28 -20.63
C PHE A 93 25.21 16.71 -21.26
N LEU A 94 25.90 17.69 -20.66
CA LEU A 94 27.15 18.26 -21.16
C LEU A 94 28.39 17.40 -20.89
N GLU A 95 28.26 16.34 -20.08
CA GLU A 95 29.36 15.44 -19.69
C GLU A 95 29.29 14.07 -20.40
N ILE A 96 28.38 13.91 -21.36
CA ILE A 96 28.17 12.66 -22.07
C ILE A 96 29.28 12.49 -23.13
N ALA A 97 29.92 11.31 -23.14
CA ALA A 97 30.97 11.00 -24.11
C ALA A 97 30.41 10.90 -25.54
N GLU A 98 31.24 11.13 -26.56
CA GLU A 98 30.82 10.97 -27.96
C GLU A 98 30.31 9.55 -28.28
N GLU A 99 30.82 8.53 -27.56
CA GLU A 99 30.38 7.14 -27.64
C GLU A 99 29.47 6.75 -26.46
N SER A 100 28.32 7.40 -26.33
CA SER A 100 27.34 7.09 -25.29
C SER A 100 26.12 6.32 -25.79
N LYS A 101 25.62 5.43 -24.93
CA LYS A 101 24.41 4.63 -25.12
C LYS A 101 23.17 5.43 -24.72
N LEU A 102 22.00 4.96 -25.14
CA LEU A 102 20.73 5.59 -24.76
C LEU A 102 20.55 5.55 -23.24
N SER A 103 20.93 4.45 -22.59
CA SER A 103 20.89 4.31 -21.14
C SER A 103 21.76 5.30 -20.37
N ASP A 104 22.85 5.78 -20.96
CA ASP A 104 23.73 6.79 -20.33
C ASP A 104 23.02 8.13 -20.11
N LEU A 105 21.96 8.39 -20.88
CA LEU A 105 21.15 9.61 -20.77
C LEU A 105 20.20 9.60 -19.57
N PHE A 106 19.94 8.44 -18.96
CA PHE A 106 18.93 8.27 -17.91
C PHE A 106 19.59 7.89 -16.58
N GLU A 107 18.88 8.11 -15.48
CA GLU A 107 19.32 7.55 -14.21
C GLU A 107 19.29 6.02 -14.25
N LEU A 108 20.18 5.39 -13.47
CA LEU A 108 20.13 3.95 -13.23
C LEU A 108 18.74 3.56 -12.73
N ASN A 109 18.30 2.35 -13.10
CA ASN A 109 16.98 1.82 -12.77
C ASN A 109 15.82 2.66 -13.32
N THR A 110 15.98 3.29 -14.48
CA THR A 110 14.85 3.86 -15.21
C THR A 110 14.23 2.81 -16.12
N SER A 111 12.90 2.78 -16.19
CA SER A 111 12.14 1.93 -17.11
C SER A 111 10.98 2.72 -17.72
N VAL A 112 10.44 2.20 -18.81
CA VAL A 112 9.21 2.69 -19.44
C VAL A 112 8.15 1.62 -19.36
N VAL A 113 6.98 1.98 -18.85
CA VAL A 113 5.81 1.10 -18.80
C VAL A 113 4.85 1.51 -19.89
N ILE A 114 4.43 0.55 -20.72
CA ILE A 114 3.43 0.73 -21.76
C ILE A 114 2.26 -0.21 -21.49
N ILE A 115 1.05 0.34 -21.41
CA ILE A 115 -0.19 -0.42 -21.22
C ILE A 115 -1.13 -0.15 -22.39
N GLY A 116 -1.72 -1.20 -22.96
CA GLY A 116 -2.79 -1.07 -23.94
C GLY A 116 -4.12 -0.75 -23.26
N LYS A 117 -4.71 0.42 -23.51
CA LYS A 117 -6.01 0.82 -22.94
C LYS A 117 -7.15 -0.16 -23.26
N PRO A 118 -7.25 -0.73 -24.48
CA PRO A 118 -8.26 -1.76 -24.74
C PRO A 118 -8.07 -3.00 -23.85
N LEU A 119 -6.83 -3.47 -23.70
CA LEU A 119 -6.51 -4.65 -22.89
C LEU A 119 -6.77 -4.42 -21.39
N MET A 120 -6.46 -3.21 -20.91
CA MET A 120 -6.77 -2.78 -19.54
C MET A 120 -8.29 -2.75 -19.29
N LYS A 121 -9.06 -2.20 -20.23
CA LYS A 121 -10.53 -2.18 -20.14
C LYS A 121 -11.13 -3.57 -20.17
N ASP A 122 -10.57 -4.48 -21.00
CA ASP A 122 -11.03 -5.86 -21.12
C ASP A 122 -10.89 -6.67 -19.83
N VAL A 123 -9.97 -6.29 -18.93
CA VAL A 123 -9.82 -6.90 -17.61
C VAL A 123 -10.59 -6.16 -16.51
N GLY A 124 -11.26 -5.05 -16.84
CA GLY A 124 -11.98 -4.21 -15.89
C GLY A 124 -11.07 -3.41 -14.97
N ALA A 125 -9.82 -3.17 -15.36
CA ALA A 125 -8.88 -2.36 -14.60
C ALA A 125 -8.93 -0.89 -15.05
N ASP A 126 -8.56 0.01 -14.13
CA ASP A 126 -8.29 1.40 -14.45
C ASP A 126 -6.79 1.75 -14.34
N GLU A 127 -6.44 2.96 -14.79
CA GLU A 127 -5.06 3.46 -14.78
C GLU A 127 -4.47 3.52 -13.36
N GLU A 128 -5.25 3.93 -12.37
CA GLU A 128 -4.77 4.09 -10.99
C GLU A 128 -4.56 2.75 -10.30
N GLN A 129 -5.41 1.75 -10.58
CA GLN A 129 -5.22 0.37 -10.12
C GLN A 129 -3.93 -0.24 -10.66
N ILE A 130 -3.63 -0.04 -11.95
CA ILE A 130 -2.38 -0.52 -12.54
C ILE A 130 -1.19 0.17 -11.90
N ARG A 131 -1.24 1.51 -11.74
CA ARG A 131 -0.17 2.27 -11.09
C ARG A 131 0.08 1.79 -9.66
N LEU A 132 -0.97 1.68 -8.85
CA LEU A 132 -0.87 1.18 -7.48
C LEU A 132 -0.26 -0.22 -7.46
N ALA A 133 -0.77 -1.14 -8.28
CA ALA A 133 -0.26 -2.51 -8.28
C ALA A 133 1.20 -2.60 -8.72
N LEU A 134 1.64 -1.75 -9.66
CA LEU A 134 3.04 -1.66 -10.09
C LEU A 134 3.96 -1.10 -8.98
N GLN A 135 3.46 -0.21 -8.11
CA GLN A 135 4.23 0.24 -6.94
C GLN A 135 4.52 -0.91 -5.97
N GLY A 136 3.65 -1.92 -5.90
CA GLY A 136 3.88 -3.16 -5.15
C GLY A 136 5.03 -4.00 -5.68
N TYR A 137 5.49 -3.72 -6.90
CA TYR A 137 6.68 -4.32 -7.50
C TYR A 137 7.86 -3.34 -7.57
N GLY A 138 7.75 -2.18 -6.91
CA GLY A 138 8.80 -1.17 -6.88
C GLY A 138 8.92 -0.30 -8.13
N TYR A 139 7.88 -0.21 -8.96
CA TYR A 139 7.84 0.72 -10.10
C TYR A 139 7.08 1.99 -9.72
N PHE A 140 7.76 3.14 -9.73
CA PHE A 140 7.22 4.43 -9.32
C PHE A 140 7.29 5.43 -10.47
N VAL A 141 6.16 6.07 -10.80
CA VAL A 141 6.06 7.01 -11.94
C VAL A 141 6.96 8.24 -11.75
N LEU A 142 7.69 8.59 -12.80
CA LEU A 142 8.52 9.80 -12.91
C LEU A 142 7.68 11.02 -13.40
N PRO A 143 8.12 12.25 -13.12
CA PRO A 143 9.21 12.61 -12.21
C PRO A 143 8.78 12.39 -10.76
N SER A 144 9.58 11.67 -9.96
CA SER A 144 9.44 11.77 -8.50
C SER A 144 10.22 13.00 -8.06
N GLN A 145 9.61 13.87 -7.25
CA GLN A 145 10.24 15.15 -6.86
C GLN A 145 11.51 14.96 -6.03
N ASP A 146 11.75 13.74 -5.53
CA ASP A 146 12.88 13.38 -4.69
C ASP A 146 13.56 12.11 -5.22
N SER A 147 14.85 11.94 -4.91
CA SER A 147 15.50 10.63 -5.01
C SER A 147 14.69 9.61 -4.21
N LEU A 148 14.48 8.42 -4.79
CA LEU A 148 13.95 7.31 -4.01
C LEU A 148 14.85 7.16 -2.77
N GLY A 149 14.24 7.15 -1.58
CA GLY A 149 14.98 7.06 -0.32
C GLY A 149 15.77 5.75 -0.19
N PHE A 150 16.48 5.62 0.93
CA PHE A 150 17.32 4.50 1.38
C PHE A 150 17.07 3.16 0.69
N ASP A 151 18.16 2.43 0.37
CA ASP A 151 18.19 1.16 -0.37
C ASP A 151 17.09 0.17 0.06
N GLN A 152 15.92 0.22 -0.59
CA GLN A 152 14.73 -0.46 -0.09
C GLN A 152 13.83 -1.15 -1.11
N TYR A 153 13.56 -2.44 -0.88
CA TYR A 153 12.68 -3.33 -1.63
C TYR A 153 13.14 -3.59 -3.06
N VAL A 154 13.89 -4.68 -3.22
CA VAL A 154 14.22 -5.24 -4.53
C VAL A 154 13.16 -6.27 -4.87
N SER A 155 12.34 -5.99 -5.88
CA SER A 155 11.47 -7.02 -6.46
C SER A 155 12.34 -8.00 -7.25
N VAL A 156 12.79 -9.08 -6.61
CA VAL A 156 13.51 -10.17 -7.27
C VAL A 156 12.49 -11.08 -7.96
N GLY A 157 12.26 -10.87 -9.25
CA GLY A 157 11.38 -11.74 -10.02
C GLY A 157 11.76 -11.80 -11.49
N ALA A 158 12.13 -12.98 -11.98
CA ALA A 158 12.24 -13.24 -13.41
C ALA A 158 10.84 -13.40 -14.02
N GLY A 159 10.66 -12.98 -15.29
CA GLY A 159 9.44 -13.22 -16.06
C GLY A 159 8.36 -12.15 -15.91
N HIS A 160 7.10 -12.56 -15.76
CA HIS A 160 5.94 -11.66 -15.77
C HIS A 160 5.76 -10.91 -14.44
N ARG A 161 5.24 -9.68 -14.51
CA ARG A 161 4.72 -8.95 -13.34
C ARG A 161 3.23 -9.22 -13.23
N ASN A 162 2.85 -10.06 -12.28
CA ASN A 162 1.47 -10.49 -12.07
C ASN A 162 0.77 -9.51 -11.13
N ILE A 163 0.32 -8.38 -11.67
CA ILE A 163 -0.47 -7.43 -10.90
C ILE A 163 -1.87 -8.00 -10.65
N GLU A 164 -2.38 -7.79 -9.45
CA GLU A 164 -3.70 -8.30 -9.05
C GLU A 164 -4.64 -7.14 -8.76
N ALA A 165 -5.95 -7.40 -8.94
CA ALA A 165 -6.98 -6.42 -8.62
C ALA A 165 -6.97 -6.05 -7.13
N VAL A 166 -7.21 -4.78 -6.85
CA VAL A 166 -7.55 -4.29 -5.51
C VAL A 166 -8.96 -4.76 -5.18
N SER A 167 -9.21 -5.18 -3.94
CA SER A 167 -10.57 -5.57 -3.52
C SER A 167 -11.57 -4.44 -3.81
N CYS A 168 -12.80 -4.80 -4.18
CA CYS A 168 -13.84 -3.80 -4.46
C CYS A 168 -14.09 -2.83 -3.28
N LYS A 169 -13.82 -3.26 -2.04
CA LYS A 169 -13.95 -2.44 -0.82
C LYS A 169 -12.80 -1.46 -0.63
N ALA A 170 -11.60 -1.80 -1.10
CA ALA A 170 -10.44 -0.92 -1.07
C ALA A 170 -10.33 -0.03 -2.33
N ALA A 171 -10.98 -0.40 -3.45
CA ALA A 171 -10.90 0.32 -4.73
C ALA A 171 -11.33 1.80 -4.62
N GLN A 172 -12.23 2.14 -3.71
CA GLN A 172 -12.63 3.53 -3.47
C GLN A 172 -11.49 4.41 -2.91
N PHE A 173 -10.39 3.82 -2.43
CA PHE A 173 -9.23 4.52 -1.87
C PHE A 173 -8.00 4.44 -2.78
N THR A 174 -8.13 3.94 -4.01
CA THR A 174 -6.95 3.67 -4.86
C THR A 174 -6.07 4.91 -5.03
N ALA A 175 -6.64 6.10 -5.22
CA ALA A 175 -5.87 7.33 -5.36
C ALA A 175 -5.10 7.69 -4.07
N GLU A 176 -5.74 7.61 -2.91
CA GLU A 176 -5.12 7.84 -1.61
C GLU A 176 -4.01 6.83 -1.33
N LEU A 177 -4.26 5.56 -1.64
CA LEU A 177 -3.31 4.45 -1.49
C LEU A 177 -2.08 4.64 -2.38
N THR A 178 -2.27 5.00 -3.65
CA THR A 178 -1.17 5.33 -4.58
C THR A 178 -0.28 6.44 -4.02
N ASN A 179 -0.88 7.47 -3.42
CA ASN A 179 -0.13 8.56 -2.81
C ASN A 179 0.60 8.13 -1.54
N ILE A 180 -0.04 7.38 -0.65
CA ILE A 180 0.59 6.90 0.60
C ILE A 180 1.80 6.02 0.29
N VAL A 181 1.66 5.08 -0.65
CA VAL A 181 2.75 4.18 -1.05
C VAL A 181 3.90 4.96 -1.71
N ALA A 182 3.59 5.93 -2.58
CA ALA A 182 4.61 6.80 -3.16
C ALA A 182 5.37 7.61 -2.10
N ILE A 183 4.65 8.19 -1.12
CA ILE A 183 5.26 8.93 -0.01
C ILE A 183 6.19 8.02 0.79
N ALA A 184 5.74 6.79 1.11
CA ALA A 184 6.52 5.83 1.87
C ALA A 184 7.81 5.43 1.14
N ALA A 185 7.77 5.23 -0.18
CA ALA A 185 8.92 4.88 -1.00
C ALA A 185 9.98 5.99 -1.08
N ASN A 186 9.56 7.25 -0.96
CA ASN A 186 10.44 8.43 -0.99
C ASN A 186 11.01 8.82 0.39
N GLN A 187 10.63 8.13 1.47
CA GLN A 187 11.17 8.47 2.79
C GLN A 187 12.66 8.12 2.89
N SER A 188 13.46 9.00 3.47
CA SER A 188 14.90 8.81 3.65
C SER A 188 15.29 7.89 4.81
N SER A 189 14.32 7.49 5.65
CA SER A 189 14.56 6.61 6.80
C SER A 189 13.50 5.50 6.93
N PRO A 190 13.86 4.31 7.44
CA PRO A 190 12.94 3.21 7.67
C PRO A 190 11.79 3.55 8.61
N THR A 191 12.08 4.33 9.65
CA THR A 191 11.05 4.79 10.58
C THR A 191 10.01 5.66 9.86
N ALA A 192 10.44 6.62 9.04
CA ALA A 192 9.51 7.46 8.31
C ALA A 192 8.72 6.66 7.25
N ALA A 193 9.39 5.73 6.54
CA ALA A 193 8.72 4.83 5.60
C ALA A 193 7.65 3.97 6.28
N PHE A 194 7.96 3.39 7.45
CA PHE A 194 7.00 2.65 8.26
C PHE A 194 5.80 3.51 8.63
N LEU A 195 6.02 4.74 9.14
CA LEU A 195 4.94 5.63 9.53
C LEU A 195 4.03 6.00 8.35
N ALA A 196 4.61 6.19 7.16
CA ALA A 196 3.84 6.41 5.94
C ALA A 196 3.01 5.17 5.56
N TYR A 197 3.60 3.97 5.54
CA TYR A 197 2.83 2.74 5.31
C TYR A 197 1.75 2.50 6.37
N TYR A 198 2.00 2.89 7.63
CA TYR A 198 1.04 2.77 8.71
C TYR A 198 -0.25 3.57 8.45
N GLN A 199 -0.19 4.63 7.63
CA GLN A 199 -1.38 5.39 7.23
C GLN A 199 -2.39 4.51 6.46
N VAL A 200 -1.95 3.46 5.76
CA VAL A 200 -2.86 2.48 5.13
C VAL A 200 -3.64 1.70 6.19
N PHE A 201 -2.96 1.27 7.26
CA PHE A 201 -3.62 0.57 8.36
C PHE A 201 -4.58 1.50 9.11
N GLU A 202 -4.24 2.77 9.30
CA GLU A 202 -5.12 3.76 9.90
C GLU A 202 -6.36 4.00 9.04
N LEU A 203 -6.19 4.15 7.71
CA LEU A 203 -7.29 4.31 6.76
C LEU A 203 -8.26 3.12 6.83
N PHE A 204 -7.76 1.90 6.68
CA PHE A 204 -8.60 0.70 6.73
C PHE A 204 -9.17 0.41 8.12
N SER A 205 -8.44 0.75 9.19
CA SER A 205 -8.97 0.68 10.56
C SER A 205 -10.14 1.63 10.77
N GLN A 206 -10.10 2.84 10.20
CA GLN A 206 -11.19 3.80 10.28
C GLN A 206 -12.43 3.31 9.54
N GLU A 207 -12.26 2.76 8.34
CA GLU A 207 -13.37 2.18 7.58
C GLU A 207 -14.02 1.00 8.28
N ARG A 208 -13.19 0.11 8.84
CA ARG A 208 -13.68 -0.96 9.71
C ARG A 208 -14.45 -0.41 10.90
N PHE A 209 -13.91 0.59 11.59
CA PHE A 209 -14.57 1.19 12.74
C PHE A 209 -15.92 1.82 12.39
N ARG A 210 -16.03 2.47 11.22
CA ARG A 210 -17.30 3.01 10.71
C ARG A 210 -18.31 1.90 10.44
N SER A 211 -17.86 0.80 9.83
CA SER A 211 -18.69 -0.39 9.63
C SER A 211 -19.17 -0.98 10.96
N GLU A 212 -18.28 -1.12 11.94
CA GLU A 212 -18.62 -1.63 13.28
C GLU A 212 -19.64 -0.75 14.01
N ILE A 213 -19.45 0.58 14.00
CA ILE A 213 -20.40 1.52 14.62
C ILE A 213 -21.77 1.41 13.95
N THR A 214 -21.80 1.39 12.62
CA THR A 214 -23.06 1.30 11.87
C THR A 214 -23.82 0.04 12.25
N ARG A 215 -23.13 -1.10 12.33
CA ARG A 215 -23.70 -2.37 12.78
C ARG A 215 -24.19 -2.31 14.23
N LEU A 216 -23.35 -1.88 15.17
CA LEU A 216 -23.68 -1.82 16.60
C LEU A 216 -24.87 -0.90 16.90
N THR A 217 -24.98 0.22 16.17
CA THR A 217 -26.09 1.18 16.34
C THR A 217 -27.38 0.78 15.63
N GLN A 218 -27.33 -0.23 14.75
CA GLN A 218 -28.49 -0.84 14.11
C GLN A 218 -28.97 -2.11 14.83
N ASP A 219 -28.17 -2.64 15.76
CA ASP A 219 -28.51 -3.82 16.57
C ASP A 219 -29.58 -3.46 17.62
N GLU A 220 -30.78 -3.96 17.43
CA GLU A 220 -31.94 -3.63 18.26
C GLU A 220 -31.76 -4.11 19.72
N ALA A 221 -31.02 -5.21 19.94
CA ALA A 221 -30.75 -5.71 21.30
C ALA A 221 -29.82 -4.76 22.07
N LEU A 222 -28.84 -4.16 21.37
CA LEU A 222 -27.91 -3.18 21.95
C LEU A 222 -28.54 -1.79 22.10
N ARG A 223 -29.55 -1.44 21.28
CA ARG A 223 -30.27 -0.17 21.42
C ARG A 223 -31.01 -0.05 22.74
N SER A 224 -31.55 -1.15 23.25
CA SER A 224 -32.22 -1.19 24.55
C SER A 224 -31.27 -1.19 25.76
N ASP A 225 -29.98 -1.49 25.55
CA ASP A 225 -28.96 -1.54 26.61
C ASP A 225 -27.78 -0.60 26.31
N ALA A 226 -27.88 0.61 26.85
CA ALA A 226 -26.86 1.65 26.68
C ALA A 226 -25.48 1.27 27.26
N TRP A 227 -25.44 0.41 28.29
CA TRP A 227 -24.18 -0.03 28.90
C TRP A 227 -23.48 -1.05 27.99
N ALA A 228 -24.22 -2.07 27.53
CA ALA A 228 -23.70 -3.05 26.58
C ALA A 228 -23.23 -2.38 25.27
N LEU A 229 -24.00 -1.40 24.77
CA LEU A 229 -23.60 -0.63 23.60
C LEU A 229 -22.30 0.15 23.84
N ARG A 230 -22.15 0.81 24.99
CA ARG A 230 -20.92 1.53 25.36
C ARG A 230 -19.71 0.59 25.44
N GLU A 231 -19.85 -0.58 26.05
CA GLU A 231 -18.78 -1.57 26.11
C GLU A 231 -18.35 -2.01 24.71
N LYS A 232 -19.32 -2.34 23.83
CA LYS A 232 -19.01 -2.75 22.45
C LYS A 232 -18.39 -1.64 21.61
N LEU A 233 -18.82 -0.39 21.79
CA LEU A 233 -18.18 0.76 21.14
C LEU A 233 -16.75 0.97 21.64
N THR A 234 -16.50 0.76 22.93
CA THR A 234 -15.15 0.85 23.51
C THR A 234 -14.25 -0.25 22.97
N GLU A 235 -14.75 -1.49 22.87
CA GLU A 235 -14.05 -2.60 22.24
C GLU A 235 -13.71 -2.29 20.77
N ALA A 236 -14.67 -1.80 19.99
CA ALA A 236 -14.49 -1.43 18.57
C ALA A 236 -13.49 -0.27 18.39
N ALA A 237 -13.38 0.61 19.38
CA ALA A 237 -12.41 1.70 19.41
C ALA A 237 -10.97 1.22 19.66
N GLY A 238 -10.78 -0.01 20.15
CA GLY A 238 -9.47 -0.60 20.45
C GLY A 238 -8.62 -0.87 19.20
N GLU A 239 -7.49 -0.18 19.07
CA GLU A 239 -6.57 -0.32 17.94
C GLU A 239 -6.05 -1.74 17.77
N ARG A 240 -5.67 -2.41 18.86
CA ARG A 240 -5.22 -3.80 18.85
C ARG A 240 -6.25 -4.73 18.20
N ARG A 241 -7.53 -4.62 18.57
CA ARG A 241 -8.62 -5.43 18.00
C ARG A 241 -8.83 -5.15 16.52
N ARG A 242 -8.72 -3.88 16.10
CA ARG A 242 -8.80 -3.52 14.68
C ARG A 242 -7.64 -4.12 13.88
N LEU A 243 -6.42 -4.06 14.40
CA LEU A 243 -5.24 -4.69 13.79
C LEU A 243 -5.39 -6.21 13.71
N GLU A 244 -5.86 -6.86 14.78
CA GLU A 244 -6.15 -8.30 14.79
C GLU A 244 -7.11 -8.69 13.66
N ALA A 245 -8.15 -7.88 13.44
CA ALA A 245 -9.08 -8.15 12.37
C ALA A 245 -8.53 -7.86 10.97
N LEU A 246 -7.79 -6.76 10.78
CA LEU A 246 -7.14 -6.45 9.49
C LEU A 246 -6.15 -7.53 9.08
N LEU A 247 -5.27 -7.98 9.99
CA LEU A 247 -4.35 -9.08 9.71
C LEU A 247 -5.10 -10.42 9.57
N GLY A 248 -6.24 -10.55 10.24
CA GLY A 248 -7.17 -11.66 10.05
C GLY A 248 -7.71 -11.75 8.61
N CYS A 249 -8.06 -10.61 7.98
CA CYS A 249 -8.50 -10.58 6.57
C CYS A 249 -7.44 -11.18 5.64
N CYS A 250 -6.17 -10.83 5.86
CA CYS A 250 -5.05 -11.32 5.06
C CYS A 250 -4.76 -12.81 5.31
N GLY A 251 -4.89 -13.28 6.55
CA GLY A 251 -4.32 -14.54 7.04
C GLY A 251 -4.75 -15.83 6.31
N LYS A 252 -5.87 -15.83 5.58
CA LYS A 252 -6.32 -17.02 4.81
C LYS A 252 -5.65 -17.16 3.43
N ALA A 253 -5.41 -16.05 2.73
CA ALA A 253 -4.83 -16.05 1.38
C ALA A 253 -3.34 -15.66 1.37
N GLU A 254 -2.89 -14.96 2.41
CA GLU A 254 -1.60 -14.27 2.46
C GLU A 254 -0.82 -14.67 3.73
N ALA A 255 -0.94 -15.94 4.14
CA ALA A 255 -0.34 -16.46 5.37
C ALA A 255 1.18 -16.23 5.43
N ASN A 256 1.87 -16.36 4.29
CA ASN A 256 3.31 -16.11 4.19
C ASN A 256 3.66 -14.65 4.53
N THR A 257 2.88 -13.71 4.01
CA THR A 257 3.04 -12.26 4.26
C THR A 257 2.83 -11.93 5.74
N VAL A 258 1.79 -12.49 6.37
CA VAL A 258 1.53 -12.31 7.81
C VAL A 258 2.65 -12.94 8.66
N ASN A 259 3.15 -14.10 8.27
CA ASN A 259 4.26 -14.77 8.94
C ASN A 259 5.58 -14.00 8.81
N ALA A 260 5.85 -13.37 7.66
CA ALA A 260 7.01 -12.52 7.45
C ALA A 260 7.01 -11.31 8.40
N ILE A 261 5.86 -10.63 8.53
CA ILE A 261 5.67 -9.56 9.51
C ILE A 261 5.91 -10.03 10.94
N ARG A 262 5.38 -11.21 11.30
CA ARG A 262 5.58 -11.82 12.61
C ARG A 262 7.07 -12.06 12.88
N ALA A 263 7.79 -12.63 11.90
CA ALA A 263 9.21 -12.94 12.01
C ALA A 263 10.07 -11.66 12.12
N ALA A 264 9.88 -10.69 11.23
CA ALA A 264 10.61 -9.44 11.23
C ALA A 264 10.34 -8.63 12.51
N GLY A 265 9.09 -8.55 12.96
CA GLY A 265 8.74 -7.85 14.20
C GLY A 265 9.33 -8.51 15.45
N ARG A 266 9.45 -9.85 15.48
CA ARG A 266 10.13 -10.56 16.59
C ARG A 266 11.61 -10.18 16.69
N LYS A 267 12.31 -10.01 15.57
CA LYS A 267 13.72 -9.57 15.58
C LYS A 267 13.87 -8.23 16.31
N ILE A 268 13.02 -7.26 15.95
CA ILE A 268 12.96 -5.94 16.59
C ILE A 268 12.62 -6.05 18.09
N LEU A 269 11.60 -6.82 18.45
CA LEU A 269 11.19 -6.92 19.85
C LEU A 269 12.22 -7.65 20.72
N ARG A 270 12.95 -8.62 20.15
CA ARG A 270 14.06 -9.29 20.81
C ARG A 270 15.22 -8.33 21.06
N SER A 271 15.56 -7.47 20.10
CA SER A 271 16.67 -6.51 20.26
C SER A 271 16.40 -5.46 21.34
N VAL A 272 15.13 -5.17 21.66
CA VAL A 272 14.75 -4.29 22.78
C VAL A 272 14.46 -5.03 24.09
N GLY A 273 14.81 -6.32 24.19
CA GLY A 273 14.83 -7.12 25.42
C GLY A 273 13.58 -7.98 25.68
N THR A 274 12.72 -8.20 24.69
CA THR A 274 11.59 -9.14 24.83
C THR A 274 12.10 -10.58 24.73
N THR A 275 11.75 -11.43 25.70
CA THR A 275 12.20 -12.83 25.73
C THR A 275 11.47 -13.70 24.72
N ASP A 276 12.15 -14.74 24.22
CA ASP A 276 11.57 -15.66 23.22
C ASP A 276 10.29 -16.35 23.72
N ASP A 277 10.22 -16.70 25.02
CA ASP A 277 9.02 -17.32 25.62
C ASP A 277 7.76 -16.46 25.49
N VAL A 278 7.92 -15.13 25.53
CA VAL A 278 6.84 -14.17 25.34
C VAL A 278 6.53 -14.02 23.85
N LEU A 279 7.57 -13.88 23.02
CA LEU A 279 7.44 -13.70 21.57
C LEU A 279 6.76 -14.89 20.88
N GLU A 280 6.98 -16.12 21.36
CA GLU A 280 6.39 -17.31 20.77
C GLU A 280 4.86 -17.38 20.94
N LYS A 281 4.36 -16.84 22.05
CA LYS A 281 2.92 -16.81 22.37
C LYS A 281 2.17 -15.67 21.70
N MET A 282 2.89 -14.66 21.20
CA MET A 282 2.27 -13.49 20.58
C MET A 282 1.78 -13.76 19.16
N SER A 283 0.57 -13.30 18.87
CA SER A 283 0.02 -13.23 17.51
C SER A 283 0.76 -12.21 16.64
N ALA A 284 0.60 -12.30 15.32
CA ALA A 284 1.17 -11.33 14.38
C ALA A 284 0.67 -9.90 14.64
N ALA A 285 -0.62 -9.75 15.00
CA ALA A 285 -1.21 -8.44 15.32
C ALA A 285 -0.65 -7.84 16.61
N GLU A 286 -0.41 -8.65 17.65
CA GLU A 286 0.23 -8.17 18.88
C GLU A 286 1.68 -7.74 18.62
N ILE A 287 2.42 -8.50 17.81
CA ILE A 287 3.80 -8.14 17.41
C ILE A 287 3.78 -6.83 16.64
N PHE A 288 2.93 -6.70 15.62
CA PHE A 288 2.79 -5.49 14.81
C PHE A 288 2.44 -4.27 15.67
N TYR A 289 1.47 -4.41 16.58
CA TYR A 289 1.07 -3.36 17.52
C TYR A 289 2.22 -2.93 18.45
N LYS A 290 2.99 -3.88 19.01
CA LYS A 290 4.13 -3.55 19.87
C LYS A 290 5.26 -2.87 19.11
N VAL A 291 5.60 -3.35 17.92
CA VAL A 291 6.62 -2.73 17.08
C VAL A 291 6.19 -1.32 16.66
N ARG A 292 4.93 -1.13 16.27
CA ARG A 292 4.37 0.19 16.00
C ARG A 292 4.53 1.12 17.20
N ASN A 293 4.17 0.68 18.40
CA ASN A 293 4.31 1.51 19.60
C ASN A 293 5.77 1.84 19.93
N LEU A 294 6.69 0.92 19.69
CA LEU A 294 8.12 1.17 19.82
C LEU A 294 8.58 2.25 18.82
N ILE A 295 8.22 2.14 17.55
CA ILE A 295 8.59 3.10 16.50
C ILE A 295 7.92 4.48 16.72
N VAL A 296 6.68 4.52 17.21
CA VAL A 296 5.93 5.78 17.36
C VAL A 296 6.25 6.48 18.69
N HIS A 297 6.38 5.74 19.79
CA HIS A 297 6.41 6.30 21.14
C HIS A 297 7.73 6.11 21.87
N ASP A 298 8.59 5.19 21.44
CA ASP A 298 9.75 4.74 22.23
C ASP A 298 11.02 4.56 21.37
N GLN A 299 11.21 5.48 20.42
CA GLN A 299 12.35 5.45 19.47
C GLN A 299 13.71 5.45 20.17
N LYS A 300 13.80 6.00 21.40
CA LYS A 300 15.05 6.05 22.17
C LYS A 300 15.58 4.66 22.53
N ARG A 301 14.74 3.62 22.53
CA ARG A 301 15.15 2.23 22.76
C ARG A 301 15.66 1.53 21.50
N LEU A 302 15.48 2.12 20.33
CA LEU A 302 16.01 1.59 19.09
C LEU A 302 17.49 1.97 18.98
N SER A 303 18.38 1.00 19.20
CA SER A 303 19.80 1.18 18.90
C SER A 303 20.03 1.22 17.39
N THR A 304 21.18 1.77 16.97
CA THR A 304 21.61 1.76 15.56
C THR A 304 21.70 0.35 14.98
N THR A 305 21.95 -0.66 15.81
CA THR A 305 21.95 -2.08 15.42
C THR A 305 20.57 -2.64 15.04
N VAL A 306 19.47 -1.98 15.42
CA VAL A 306 18.10 -2.39 15.04
C VAL A 306 17.72 -1.86 13.65
N HIS A 307 18.50 -0.94 13.07
CA HIS A 307 18.14 -0.29 11.81
C HIS A 307 17.89 -1.28 10.66
N SER A 308 18.72 -2.32 10.53
CA SER A 308 18.53 -3.39 9.54
C SER A 308 17.26 -4.20 9.78
N ASP A 309 16.88 -4.42 11.05
CA ASP A 309 15.65 -5.14 11.39
C ASP A 309 14.42 -4.29 11.07
N ILE A 310 14.49 -2.96 11.28
CA ILE A 310 13.41 -2.04 10.87
C ILE A 310 13.28 -2.02 9.35
N VAL A 311 14.40 -2.02 8.62
CA VAL A 311 14.42 -2.13 7.15
C VAL A 311 13.65 -3.38 6.69
N GLU A 312 13.98 -4.55 7.24
CA GLU A 312 13.28 -5.82 6.92
C GLU A 312 11.80 -5.78 7.29
N PHE A 313 11.46 -5.17 8.44
CA PHE A 313 10.09 -4.99 8.87
C PHE A 313 9.30 -4.05 7.96
N VAL A 314 9.92 -3.00 7.41
CA VAL A 314 9.30 -2.11 6.42
C VAL A 314 9.01 -2.85 5.12
N TYR A 315 9.89 -3.74 4.64
CA TYR A 315 9.59 -4.58 3.47
C TYR A 315 8.40 -5.49 3.72
N SER A 316 8.40 -6.16 4.87
CA SER A 316 7.29 -7.01 5.27
C SER A 316 5.99 -6.20 5.40
N THR A 317 6.09 -4.93 5.80
CA THR A 317 4.95 -4.01 5.91
C THR A 317 4.44 -3.58 4.54
N HIS A 318 5.34 -3.33 3.59
CA HIS A 318 4.99 -3.07 2.19
C HIS A 318 4.20 -4.25 1.60
N ASP A 319 4.71 -5.48 1.73
CA ASP A 319 4.02 -6.68 1.25
C ASP A 319 2.66 -6.85 1.94
N LEU A 320 2.60 -6.61 3.26
CA LEU A 320 1.35 -6.69 4.02
C LEU A 320 0.33 -5.63 3.58
N VAL A 321 0.78 -4.42 3.24
CA VAL A 321 -0.07 -3.35 2.71
C VAL A 321 -0.75 -3.79 1.41
N PHE A 322 0.00 -4.38 0.47
CA PHE A 322 -0.57 -4.88 -0.78
C PHE A 322 -1.48 -6.11 -0.58
N ALA A 323 -1.09 -7.04 0.30
CA ALA A 323 -1.95 -8.14 0.72
C ALA A 323 -3.28 -7.64 1.31
N LEU A 324 -3.23 -6.58 2.12
CA LEU A 324 -4.41 -5.99 2.72
C LEU A 324 -5.29 -5.31 1.66
N MET A 325 -4.73 -4.55 0.71
CA MET A 325 -5.50 -3.95 -0.39
C MET A 325 -6.28 -5.00 -1.20
N ARG A 326 -5.67 -6.18 -1.45
CA ARG A 326 -6.30 -7.30 -2.17
C ARG A 326 -7.40 -8.01 -1.39
N SER A 327 -7.29 -8.05 -0.06
CA SER A 327 -8.16 -8.87 0.81
C SER A 327 -9.05 -8.05 1.76
N PHE A 328 -8.99 -6.73 1.70
CA PHE A 328 -9.68 -5.86 2.65
C PHE A 328 -11.19 -6.05 2.59
N ASP A 329 -11.74 -6.39 3.74
CA ASP A 329 -13.17 -6.43 3.99
C ASP A 329 -13.45 -5.73 5.33
N PRO A 330 -14.14 -4.57 5.33
CA PRO A 330 -14.49 -3.88 6.58
C PRO A 330 -15.43 -4.71 7.45
N GLU A 331 -16.11 -5.72 6.91
CA GLU A 331 -17.04 -6.60 7.61
C GLU A 331 -16.41 -7.89 8.16
N TYR A 332 -15.13 -8.12 7.88
CA TYR A 332 -14.45 -9.35 8.26
C TYR A 332 -14.53 -9.62 9.77
N GLY A 333 -14.79 -10.87 10.15
CA GLY A 333 -14.87 -11.29 11.55
C GLY A 333 -16.21 -10.96 12.24
N TYR A 334 -17.15 -10.26 11.60
CA TYR A 334 -18.50 -10.09 12.15
C TYR A 334 -19.36 -11.36 12.04
N GLN A 335 -19.12 -12.20 11.04
CA GLN A 335 -19.88 -13.45 10.80
C GLN A 335 -19.61 -14.53 11.85
N ALA A 336 -18.47 -14.49 12.55
CA ALA A 336 -18.18 -15.44 13.63
C ALA A 336 -19.02 -15.20 14.90
N LEU A 337 -19.56 -13.98 15.08
CA LEU A 337 -20.39 -13.61 16.23
C LEU A 337 -21.89 -13.87 16.01
N THR A 338 -22.34 -13.93 14.75
CA THR A 338 -23.75 -14.19 14.42
C THR A 338 -24.11 -15.67 14.49
N VAL A 339 -23.16 -16.58 14.20
CA VAL A 339 -23.39 -18.03 14.33
C VAL A 339 -23.36 -18.48 15.81
N ALA A 340 -22.59 -17.81 16.67
CA ALA A 340 -22.52 -18.15 18.09
C ALA A 340 -23.79 -17.78 18.88
N ASN A 341 -24.55 -16.78 18.44
CA ASN A 341 -25.82 -16.37 19.07
C ASN A 341 -27.06 -17.10 18.51
N GLY A 342 -26.88 -17.96 17.50
CA GLY A 342 -27.97 -18.77 16.93
C GLY A 342 -28.21 -20.11 17.64
N SER A 343 -27.38 -20.48 18.62
CA SER A 343 -27.42 -21.82 19.23
C SER A 343 -27.08 -21.85 20.72
N SER A 344 -27.62 -20.92 21.51
CA SER A 344 -27.78 -21.16 22.95
C SER A 344 -28.87 -20.25 23.52
N GLY A 345 -30.03 -20.84 23.79
CA GLY A 345 -30.97 -20.27 24.74
C GLY A 345 -30.31 -20.22 26.10
N SER A 346 -29.88 -19.03 26.50
CA SER A 346 -29.43 -18.73 27.86
C SER A 346 -30.12 -17.46 28.31
N THR A 347 -31.17 -17.64 29.09
CA THR A 347 -31.86 -16.61 29.88
C THR A 347 -30.84 -15.85 30.73
N TYR A 348 -30.66 -14.56 30.47
CA TYR A 348 -29.99 -13.65 31.40
C TYR A 348 -31.01 -13.20 32.45
N ASP A 349 -30.81 -13.67 33.68
CA ASP A 349 -31.49 -13.18 34.87
C ASP A 349 -30.79 -11.90 35.33
N VAL A 350 -31.46 -10.76 35.17
CA VAL A 350 -30.95 -9.44 35.52
C VAL A 350 -31.60 -9.01 36.83
N SER A 351 -30.84 -9.09 37.93
CA SER A 351 -31.19 -8.41 39.19
C SER A 351 -30.02 -7.57 39.69
N ALA A 352 -29.99 -6.28 39.31
CA ALA A 352 -29.29 -5.24 40.09
C ALA A 352 -29.72 -3.81 39.68
N ARG A 353 -30.68 -3.29 40.44
CA ARG A 353 -30.87 -1.90 40.91
C ARG A 353 -30.32 -0.73 40.07
N SER A 354 -31.26 -0.12 39.35
CA SER A 354 -31.50 1.31 39.18
C SER A 354 -30.77 2.26 40.14
N VAL A 355 -30.03 3.21 39.58
CA VAL A 355 -30.06 4.64 39.98
C VAL A 355 -30.10 5.47 38.69
N ALA A 356 -31.24 6.13 38.47
CA ALA A 356 -31.49 6.99 37.31
C ALA A 356 -30.69 8.30 37.41
N GLY A 357 -30.11 8.71 36.28
CA GLY A 357 -29.62 10.05 36.04
C GLY A 357 -29.94 10.42 34.60
N ASP A 358 -31.03 11.16 34.40
CA ASP A 358 -31.46 11.68 33.10
C ASP A 358 -30.39 12.62 32.51
N ILE A 359 -29.73 12.19 31.43
CA ILE A 359 -28.98 13.10 30.56
C ILE A 359 -29.49 12.88 29.12
N ARG A 360 -30.40 13.74 28.70
CA ARG A 360 -30.79 13.87 27.29
C ARG A 360 -29.65 14.55 26.53
N ILE A 361 -28.88 13.80 25.75
CA ILE A 361 -27.93 14.36 24.76
C ILE A 361 -28.57 14.26 23.37
N SER A 362 -28.83 15.41 22.74
CA SER A 362 -29.33 15.48 21.37
C SER A 362 -28.24 15.04 20.38
N LEU A 363 -28.45 13.91 19.69
CA LEU A 363 -27.55 13.32 18.69
C LEU A 363 -27.13 14.21 17.49
N PRO A 364 -27.83 15.28 17.06
CA PRO A 364 -27.41 16.04 15.88
C PRO A 364 -26.08 16.80 16.08
N ARG A 365 -25.78 17.27 17.30
CA ARG A 365 -24.57 18.06 17.59
C ARG A 365 -23.27 17.25 17.65
N ALA A 366 -23.35 15.95 17.95
CA ALA A 366 -22.17 15.07 17.98
C ALA A 366 -21.63 14.78 16.56
N ARG A 367 -22.51 14.73 15.57
CA ARG A 367 -22.15 14.43 14.16
C ARG A 367 -21.43 15.61 13.49
N GLU A 368 -21.87 16.84 13.76
CA GLU A 368 -21.21 18.07 13.28
C GLU A 368 -19.89 18.36 14.04
N ALA A 369 -19.84 18.09 15.35
CA ALA A 369 -18.62 18.23 16.13
C ALA A 369 -17.53 17.23 15.68
N LEU A 370 -17.87 15.97 15.38
CA LEU A 370 -16.91 15.00 14.84
C LEU A 370 -16.41 15.39 13.45
N SER A 371 -17.27 15.86 12.54
CA SER A 371 -16.86 16.28 11.19
C SER A 371 -15.89 17.48 11.23
N SER A 372 -16.19 18.48 12.08
CA SER A 372 -15.34 19.65 12.33
C SER A 372 -13.99 19.27 12.93
N SER A 373 -13.97 18.45 13.98
CA SER A 373 -12.73 18.02 14.65
C SER A 373 -11.84 17.16 13.76
N ILE A 374 -12.41 16.29 12.92
CA ILE A 374 -11.67 15.43 11.98
C ILE A 374 -10.97 16.27 10.90
N SER A 375 -11.66 17.25 10.32
CA SER A 375 -11.09 18.14 9.30
C SER A 375 -9.99 19.05 9.86
N GLN A 376 -10.03 19.34 11.16
CA GLN A 376 -9.04 20.18 11.86
C GLN A 376 -7.80 19.40 12.30
N ILE A 377 -7.95 18.12 12.69
CA ILE A 377 -6.83 17.23 13.03
C ILE A 377 -6.00 16.93 11.79
N VAL A 378 -6.62 16.57 10.67
CA VAL A 378 -5.93 16.29 9.39
C VAL A 378 -5.17 17.54 8.90
N ARG A 379 -5.79 18.73 8.96
CA ARG A 379 -5.11 19.99 8.60
C ARG A 379 -3.94 20.32 9.52
N ASN A 380 -4.01 19.99 10.81
CA ASN A 380 -2.92 20.24 11.75
C ASN A 380 -1.75 19.26 11.58
N VAL A 381 -2.02 18.01 11.21
CA VAL A 381 -0.98 17.01 10.85
C VAL A 381 -0.26 17.44 9.57
N ILE A 382 -1.01 17.81 8.53
CA ILE A 382 -0.44 18.30 7.27
C ILE A 382 0.40 19.57 7.49
N ARG A 383 -0.07 20.53 8.30
CA ARG A 383 0.72 21.74 8.63
C ARG A 383 1.98 21.45 9.44
N ARG A 384 1.96 20.45 10.33
CA ARG A 384 3.15 20.04 11.09
C ARG A 384 4.18 19.38 10.19
N LEU A 385 3.75 18.52 9.26
CA LEU A 385 4.61 17.92 8.24
C LEU A 385 5.21 18.99 7.32
N LEU A 386 4.41 19.94 6.84
CA LEU A 386 4.90 21.03 5.98
C LEU A 386 5.90 21.96 6.68
N ARG A 387 5.73 22.23 7.99
CA ARG A 387 6.71 23.02 8.76
C ARG A 387 8.01 22.27 9.03
N ALA A 388 7.95 20.94 9.18
CA ALA A 388 9.13 20.10 9.35
C ALA A 388 9.95 19.94 8.05
N LEU A 389 9.37 20.27 6.89
CA LEU A 389 10.02 20.24 5.58
C LEU A 389 10.57 21.61 5.14
N GLN A 390 10.28 22.68 5.89
CA GLN A 390 10.66 24.06 5.58
C GLN A 390 11.76 24.63 6.50
N GLY A 391 12.27 23.83 7.43
CA GLY A 391 13.45 24.13 8.25
C GLY A 391 14.40 22.95 8.18
#